data_AF-A0A1Q7KI11-F1
#
_entry.id   AF-A0A1Q7KI11-F1
#
_cell.length_a   1.000
_cell.length_b   1.000
_cell.length_c   1.000
_cell.angle_alpha   90.00
_cell.angle_beta   90.00
_cell.angle_gamma   90.00
#
_symmetry.space_group_name_H-M   'P 1'
#
loop_
_entity.id
_entity.type
_entity.pdbx_description
1 polymer ?
#
loop_
_entity_poly.entity_id
_entity_poly.type
_entity_poly.pdbx_seq_one_letter_code
_entity_poly.pdbx_strand_id
1 'polypeptide(L)'
;MPVVADSYMGIFMPSDISHRIKQFMAAKADFPFIQHEEPLAAFYLFGKDYRVPESEVKSATDIARRTVEQTARDIRLYISTPQKMDAKFTRGNYTKRSLQIVVDSGVQSDVDRRVAADPMILSDCFAQHIAHHKQGFFFELFQPLKADQVPDALKNKLEGRMLLLGFNVKDKQSLPFKSSLQPFVEWMLKV
;
A
#
# COMPACT_ATOMS: atom_id res chain seq x y z
N MET A 1 7.19 3.29 -21.31
CA MET A 1 7.63 3.84 -20.02
C MET A 1 8.06 2.66 -19.16
N PRO A 2 9.20 2.70 -18.43
CA PRO A 2 9.65 1.54 -17.65
C PRO A 2 8.59 1.16 -16.60
N VAL A 3 8.36 -0.13 -16.34
CA VAL A 3 7.37 -0.58 -15.33
C VAL A 3 7.51 0.14 -13.98
N VAL A 4 8.74 0.46 -13.55
CA VAL A 4 9.00 1.21 -12.31
C VAL A 4 8.27 2.55 -12.29
N ALA A 5 8.34 3.30 -13.40
CA ALA A 5 7.71 4.61 -13.53
C ALA A 5 6.19 4.50 -13.77
N ASP A 6 5.73 3.32 -14.21
CA ASP A 6 4.31 2.96 -14.40
C ASP A 6 3.77 2.08 -13.26
N SER A 7 4.23 2.33 -12.04
CA SER A 7 3.82 1.61 -10.83
C SER A 7 3.00 2.50 -9.89
N TYR A 8 2.01 1.91 -9.23
CA TYR A 8 1.12 2.62 -8.30
C TYR A 8 0.89 1.80 -7.04
N MET A 9 1.03 2.44 -5.88
CA MET A 9 0.78 1.83 -4.57
C MET A 9 -0.46 2.43 -3.92
N GLY A 10 -1.22 1.62 -3.20
CA GLY A 10 -2.31 2.07 -2.35
C GLY A 10 -2.56 1.16 -1.15
N ILE A 11 -3.32 1.66 -0.17
CA ILE A 11 -3.97 0.84 0.86
C ILE A 11 -5.47 0.84 0.56
N PHE A 12 -6.08 -0.34 0.51
CA PHE A 12 -7.49 -0.51 0.17
C PHE A 12 -8.35 -0.98 1.34
N MET A 13 -7.73 -1.42 2.44
CA MET A 13 -8.39 -1.72 3.70
C MET A 13 -7.56 -1.19 4.87
N PRO A 14 -8.17 -0.49 5.85
CA PRO A 14 -9.59 -0.13 5.91
C PRO A 14 -9.95 0.94 4.85
N SER A 15 -11.22 0.99 4.41
CA SER A 15 -11.64 1.87 3.31
C SER A 15 -11.54 3.37 3.62
N ASP A 16 -11.50 3.73 4.90
CA ASP A 16 -11.35 5.09 5.40
C ASP A 16 -9.90 5.45 5.76
N ILE A 17 -8.91 4.64 5.36
CA ILE A 17 -7.50 4.83 5.73
C ILE A 17 -6.98 6.22 5.37
N SER A 18 -7.34 6.75 4.19
CA SER A 18 -6.94 8.10 3.78
C SER A 18 -7.50 9.17 4.72
N HIS A 19 -8.69 8.98 5.28
CA HIS A 19 -9.25 9.87 6.29
C HIS A 19 -8.48 9.75 7.61
N ARG A 20 -8.19 8.54 8.06
CA ARG A 20 -7.44 8.29 9.31
C ARG A 20 -6.04 8.90 9.28
N ILE A 21 -5.31 8.76 8.18
CA ILE A 21 -4.00 9.39 7.99
C ILE A 21 -4.12 10.91 8.12
N LYS A 22 -5.14 11.53 7.50
CA LYS A 22 -5.38 12.98 7.63
C LYS A 22 -5.67 13.41 9.07
N GLN A 23 -6.53 12.67 9.78
CA GLN A 23 -6.84 12.97 11.19
C GLN A 23 -5.59 12.85 12.07
N PHE A 24 -4.79 11.81 11.85
CA PHE A 24 -3.54 11.60 12.57
C PHE A 24 -2.55 12.75 12.32
N MET A 25 -2.39 13.20 11.07
CA MET A 25 -1.54 14.33 10.73
C MET A 25 -2.03 15.66 11.30
N ALA A 26 -3.35 15.85 11.35
CA ALA A 26 -3.99 17.02 11.97
C ALA A 26 -3.97 16.99 13.51
N ALA A 27 -3.29 16.01 14.13
CA ALA A 27 -3.29 15.78 15.58
C ALA A 27 -4.70 15.61 16.19
N LYS A 28 -5.64 15.09 15.39
CA LYS A 28 -7.02 14.75 15.80
C LYS A 28 -7.19 13.26 16.10
N ALA A 29 -6.18 12.46 15.80
CA ALA A 29 -6.06 11.06 16.19
C ALA A 29 -4.60 10.79 16.60
N ASP A 30 -4.43 9.81 17.49
CA ASP A 30 -3.12 9.32 17.92
C ASP A 30 -2.79 7.95 17.31
N PHE A 31 -1.50 7.61 17.39
CA PHE A 31 -1.01 6.30 16.95
C PHE A 31 -1.17 5.27 18.08
N PRO A 32 -1.60 4.03 17.78
CA PRO A 32 -2.05 3.54 16.47
C PRO A 32 -3.47 4.01 16.13
N PHE A 33 -3.69 4.39 14.87
CA PHE A 33 -5.03 4.78 14.35
C PHE A 33 -5.72 3.65 13.55
N ILE A 34 -5.13 2.45 13.56
CA ILE A 34 -5.71 1.21 13.03
C ILE A 34 -5.68 0.20 14.17
N GLN A 35 -6.82 -0.43 14.46
CA GLN A 35 -6.97 -1.37 15.56
C GLN A 35 -6.29 -2.70 15.26
N HIS A 36 -5.91 -3.44 16.30
CA HIS A 36 -5.21 -4.72 16.18
C HIS A 36 -5.96 -5.70 15.25
N GLU A 37 -7.26 -5.86 15.46
CA GLU A 37 -8.09 -6.83 14.73
C GLU A 37 -8.51 -6.35 13.33
N GLU A 38 -8.22 -5.11 12.95
CA GLU A 38 -8.61 -4.58 11.64
C GLU A 38 -7.72 -5.16 10.52
N PRO A 39 -8.33 -5.72 9.45
CA PRO A 39 -7.58 -6.10 8.26
C PRO A 39 -6.95 -4.86 7.61
N LEU A 40 -5.63 -4.89 7.47
CA LEU A 40 -4.85 -3.90 6.74
C LEU A 40 -4.32 -4.55 5.46
N ALA A 41 -4.65 -3.96 4.32
CA ALA A 41 -4.24 -4.49 3.03
C ALA A 41 -3.76 -3.40 2.08
N ALA A 42 -2.56 -3.63 1.55
CA ALA A 42 -1.89 -2.78 0.58
C ALA A 42 -1.79 -3.48 -0.78
N PHE A 43 -1.67 -2.68 -1.84
CA PHE A 43 -1.40 -3.19 -3.18
C PHE A 43 -0.30 -2.39 -3.86
N TYR A 44 0.40 -3.06 -4.78
CA TYR A 44 1.28 -2.45 -5.77
C TYR A 44 0.83 -2.94 -7.14
N LEU A 45 0.40 -2.01 -7.98
CA LEU A 45 -0.01 -2.24 -9.36
C LEU A 45 1.16 -1.87 -10.27
N PHE A 46 1.56 -2.79 -11.13
CA PHE A 46 2.62 -2.61 -12.11
C PHE A 46 2.02 -2.56 -13.51
N GLY A 47 2.49 -1.63 -14.34
CA GLY A 47 1.93 -1.42 -15.68
C GLY A 47 0.59 -0.68 -15.65
N LYS A 48 0.44 0.31 -14.74
CA LYS A 48 -0.83 1.01 -14.50
C LYS A 48 -1.42 1.58 -15.79
N ASP A 49 -0.62 2.26 -16.60
CA ASP A 49 -1.07 2.94 -17.81
C ASP A 49 -0.82 2.08 -19.06
N TYR A 50 0.21 1.23 -19.06
CA TYR A 50 0.68 0.53 -20.27
C TYR A 50 0.65 -0.99 -20.23
N ARG A 51 0.12 -1.60 -19.14
CA ARG A 51 0.21 -3.05 -18.88
C ARG A 51 1.67 -3.50 -18.72
N VAL A 52 1.88 -4.76 -18.35
CA VAL A 52 3.22 -5.34 -18.26
C VAL A 52 3.45 -6.23 -19.49
N PRO A 53 4.32 -5.82 -20.45
CA PRO A 53 4.66 -6.68 -21.57
C PRO A 53 5.47 -7.89 -21.08
N GLU A 54 5.40 -9.00 -21.82
CA GLU A 54 6.07 -10.25 -21.46
C GLU A 54 7.58 -10.06 -21.20
N SER A 55 8.24 -9.21 -21.99
CA SER A 55 9.65 -8.86 -21.85
C SER A 55 10.00 -8.17 -20.52
N GLU A 56 9.04 -7.52 -19.85
CA GLU A 56 9.27 -6.81 -18.59
C GLU A 56 8.72 -7.55 -17.36
N VAL A 57 8.07 -8.71 -17.52
CA VAL A 57 7.53 -9.51 -16.40
C VAL A 57 8.60 -9.86 -15.37
N LYS A 58 9.81 -10.21 -15.82
CA LYS A 58 10.93 -10.51 -14.93
C LYS A 58 11.35 -9.29 -14.12
N SER A 59 11.44 -8.13 -14.77
CA SER A 59 11.78 -6.86 -14.12
C SER A 59 10.71 -6.46 -13.09
N ALA A 60 9.43 -6.58 -13.44
CA ALA A 60 8.31 -6.35 -12.52
C ALA A 60 8.35 -7.29 -11.31
N THR A 61 8.65 -8.58 -11.53
CA THR A 61 8.82 -9.58 -10.47
C THR A 61 9.99 -9.24 -9.54
N ASP A 62 11.13 -8.80 -10.10
CA ASP A 62 12.29 -8.39 -9.31
C ASP A 62 11.99 -7.15 -8.45
N ILE A 63 11.24 -6.19 -8.98
CA ILE A 63 10.77 -5.01 -8.23
C ILE A 63 9.86 -5.47 -7.09
N ALA A 64 8.85 -6.30 -7.38
CA ALA A 64 7.94 -6.84 -6.37
C ALA A 64 8.70 -7.55 -5.24
N ARG A 65 9.69 -8.39 -5.58
CA ARG A 65 10.53 -9.06 -4.58
C ARG A 65 11.28 -8.06 -3.70
N ARG A 66 11.92 -7.05 -4.31
CA ARG A 66 12.63 -6.00 -3.55
C ARG A 66 11.69 -5.20 -2.65
N THR A 67 10.45 -4.94 -3.09
CA THR A 67 9.41 -4.27 -2.28
C THR A 67 9.06 -5.09 -1.04
N VAL A 68 8.87 -6.41 -1.19
CA VAL A 68 8.61 -7.31 -0.05
C VAL A 68 9.78 -7.32 0.93
N GLU A 69 11.00 -7.47 0.42
CA GLU A 69 12.22 -7.47 1.25
C GLU A 69 12.40 -6.15 2.00
N GLN A 70 12.13 -5.02 1.33
CA GLN A 70 12.22 -3.69 1.93
C GLN A 70 11.18 -3.53 3.05
N THR A 71 9.91 -3.88 2.77
CA THR A 71 8.84 -3.84 3.79
C THR A 71 9.20 -4.69 5.02
N ALA A 72 9.75 -5.90 4.81
CA ALA A 72 10.18 -6.77 5.89
C ALA A 72 11.39 -6.20 6.69
N ARG A 73 12.27 -5.43 6.05
CA ARG A 73 13.34 -4.69 6.75
C ARG A 73 12.76 -3.55 7.58
N ASP A 74 11.83 -2.79 7.03
CA ASP A 74 11.20 -1.64 7.71
C ASP A 74 10.39 -2.09 8.93
N ILE A 75 9.59 -3.16 8.81
CA ILE A 75 8.89 -3.76 9.94
C ILE A 75 9.88 -4.15 11.06
N ARG A 76 10.98 -4.82 10.72
CA ARG A 76 12.00 -5.21 11.71
C ARG A 76 12.67 -4.00 12.37
N LEU A 77 12.93 -2.94 11.61
CA LEU A 77 13.48 -1.69 12.13
C LEU A 77 12.52 -1.02 13.13
N TYR A 78 11.22 -1.00 12.81
CA TYR A 78 10.21 -0.45 13.71
C TYR A 78 10.07 -1.29 14.99
N ILE A 79 10.09 -2.62 14.89
CA ILE A 79 10.09 -3.53 16.05
C ILE A 79 11.32 -3.28 16.94
N SER A 80 12.50 -3.11 16.36
CA SER A 80 13.75 -2.91 17.11
C SER A 80 13.91 -1.48 17.65
N THR A 81 13.17 -0.51 17.11
CA THR A 81 13.23 0.90 17.53
C THR A 81 11.83 1.47 17.82
N PRO A 82 11.17 1.07 18.93
CA PRO A 82 9.79 1.48 19.21
C PRO A 82 9.57 2.99 19.28
N GLN A 83 10.60 3.78 19.62
CA GLN A 83 10.50 5.25 19.62
C GLN A 83 10.22 5.82 18.22
N LYS A 84 10.54 5.07 17.15
CA LYS A 84 10.19 5.43 15.76
C LYS A 84 8.71 5.21 15.41
N MET A 85 7.94 4.68 16.34
CA MET A 85 6.48 4.54 16.25
C MET A 85 5.75 5.39 17.31
N ASP A 86 6.44 6.32 17.95
CA ASP A 86 5.81 7.34 18.79
C ASP A 86 4.95 8.29 17.94
N ALA A 87 3.78 8.70 18.44
CA ALA A 87 2.84 9.53 17.69
C ALA A 87 3.47 10.86 17.22
N LYS A 88 4.31 11.49 18.04
CA LYS A 88 5.00 12.75 17.67
C LYS A 88 6.06 12.49 16.61
N PHE A 89 6.83 11.41 16.74
CA PHE A 89 7.85 11.04 15.77
C PHE A 89 7.23 10.70 14.39
N THR A 90 6.25 9.80 14.37
CA THR A 90 5.57 9.36 13.13
C THR A 90 4.88 10.53 12.44
N ARG A 91 4.14 11.36 13.21
CA ARG A 91 3.50 12.57 12.68
C ARG A 91 4.53 13.54 12.11
N GLY A 92 5.66 13.73 12.79
CA GLY A 92 6.78 14.55 12.30
C GLY A 92 7.31 14.10 10.95
N ASN A 93 7.47 12.79 10.74
CA ASN A 93 7.92 12.23 9.45
C ASN A 93 6.88 12.44 8.35
N TYR A 94 5.59 12.22 8.62
CA TYR A 94 4.53 12.43 7.63
C TYR A 94 4.41 13.91 7.26
N THR A 95 4.52 14.81 8.24
CA THR A 95 4.56 16.27 7.99
C THR A 95 5.77 16.66 7.14
N LYS A 96 6.96 16.12 7.43
CA LYS A 96 8.16 16.36 6.60
C LYS A 96 7.93 15.91 5.16
N ARG A 97 7.33 14.73 4.96
CA ARG A 97 6.99 14.22 3.61
C ARG A 97 5.96 15.10 2.92
N SER A 98 4.93 15.57 3.64
CA SER A 98 3.95 16.51 3.12
C SER A 98 4.58 17.81 2.62
N LEU A 99 5.55 18.37 3.36
CA LEU A 99 6.26 19.58 2.92
C LEU A 99 7.07 19.33 1.64
N GLN A 100 7.70 18.16 1.51
CA GLN A 100 8.39 17.78 0.27
C GLN A 100 7.42 17.69 -0.92
N ILE A 101 6.25 17.09 -0.74
CA ILE A 101 5.22 17.00 -1.80
C ILE A 101 4.80 18.39 -2.28
N VAL A 102 4.64 19.35 -1.36
CA VAL A 102 4.30 20.74 -1.72
C VAL A 102 5.40 21.36 -2.58
N VAL A 103 6.67 21.22 -2.16
CA VAL A 103 7.83 21.75 -2.89
C VAL A 103 7.94 21.14 -4.29
N ASP A 104 7.79 19.82 -4.40
CA ASP A 104 7.96 19.09 -5.67
C ASP A 104 6.87 19.42 -6.70
N SER A 105 5.71 19.90 -6.25
CA SER A 105 4.54 20.07 -7.11
C SER A 105 4.11 21.50 -7.38
N GLY A 106 4.59 22.46 -6.59
CA GLY A 106 4.26 23.89 -6.75
C GLY A 106 2.78 24.24 -6.51
N VAL A 107 1.94 23.30 -6.08
CA VAL A 107 0.49 23.49 -5.93
C VAL A 107 0.06 23.08 -4.51
N GLN A 108 -0.55 24.03 -3.80
CA GLN A 108 -0.99 23.84 -2.41
C GLN A 108 -2.42 23.27 -2.31
N SER A 109 -3.24 23.40 -3.36
CA SER A 109 -4.53 22.72 -3.43
C SER A 109 -4.30 21.21 -3.62
N ASP A 110 -5.02 20.39 -2.85
CA ASP A 110 -4.99 18.90 -2.89
C ASP A 110 -3.84 18.21 -2.15
N VAL A 111 -3.06 18.93 -1.34
CA VAL A 111 -1.95 18.36 -0.53
C VAL A 111 -2.44 17.22 0.36
N ASP A 112 -3.53 17.40 1.09
CA ASP A 112 -4.08 16.37 2.00
C ASP A 112 -4.42 15.06 1.29
N ARG A 113 -4.96 15.15 0.07
CA ARG A 113 -5.29 13.96 -0.73
C ARG A 113 -4.01 13.27 -1.22
N ARG A 114 -3.02 14.04 -1.66
CA ARG A 114 -1.76 13.52 -2.19
C ARG A 114 -0.90 12.89 -1.10
N VAL A 115 -0.89 13.49 0.08
CA VAL A 115 -0.27 12.96 1.29
C VAL A 115 -0.91 11.63 1.69
N ALA A 116 -2.24 11.57 1.74
CA ALA A 116 -2.96 10.35 2.10
C ALA A 116 -2.87 9.24 1.03
N ALA A 117 -2.32 9.55 -0.16
CA ALA A 117 -2.05 8.61 -1.24
C ALA A 117 -0.54 8.49 -1.55
N ASP A 118 0.34 9.11 -0.75
CA ASP A 118 1.77 9.13 -1.01
C ASP A 118 2.36 7.75 -0.70
N PRO A 119 3.09 7.12 -1.63
CA PRO A 119 3.61 5.77 -1.44
C PRO A 119 4.54 5.63 -0.22
N MET A 120 5.30 6.67 0.16
CA MET A 120 6.16 6.59 1.34
C MET A 120 5.33 6.58 2.62
N ILE A 121 4.33 7.46 2.71
CA ILE A 121 3.40 7.50 3.85
C ILE A 121 2.63 6.19 3.97
N LEU A 122 2.13 5.66 2.86
CA LEU A 122 1.39 4.39 2.87
C LEU A 122 2.28 3.19 3.22
N SER A 123 3.52 3.16 2.74
CA SER A 123 4.50 2.11 3.10
C SER A 123 4.83 2.14 4.58
N ASP A 124 5.09 3.33 5.13
CA ASP A 124 5.32 3.50 6.56
C ASP A 124 4.10 3.12 7.38
N CYS A 125 2.90 3.56 6.97
CA CYS A 125 1.65 3.21 7.64
C CYS A 125 1.46 1.69 7.71
N PHE A 126 1.72 0.99 6.61
CA PHE A 126 1.62 -0.47 6.55
C PHE A 126 2.64 -1.16 7.48
N ALA A 127 3.91 -0.75 7.39
CA ALA A 127 4.99 -1.35 8.18
C ALA A 127 4.84 -1.06 9.69
N GLN A 128 4.49 0.17 10.06
CA GLN A 128 4.30 0.59 11.44
C GLN A 128 3.13 -0.13 12.11
N HIS A 129 2.01 -0.32 11.40
CA HIS A 129 0.88 -1.07 11.93
C HIS A 129 1.28 -2.51 12.31
N ILE A 130 1.90 -3.22 11.37
CA ILE A 130 2.35 -4.60 11.58
C ILE A 130 3.37 -4.67 12.71
N ALA A 131 4.33 -3.74 12.75
CA ALA A 131 5.36 -3.68 13.77
C ALA A 131 4.80 -3.38 15.17
N HIS A 132 3.90 -2.41 15.29
CA HIS A 132 3.28 -2.01 16.56
C HIS A 132 2.49 -3.16 17.17
N HIS A 133 1.67 -3.82 16.36
CA HIS A 133 0.82 -4.94 16.77
C HIS A 133 1.53 -6.29 16.78
N LYS A 134 2.79 -6.35 16.32
CA LYS A 134 3.60 -7.57 16.18
C LYS A 134 2.89 -8.66 15.36
N GLN A 135 2.19 -8.25 14.31
CA GLN A 135 1.41 -9.17 13.47
C GLN A 135 2.29 -9.92 12.47
N GLY A 136 1.82 -11.08 12.05
CA GLY A 136 2.33 -11.71 10.84
C GLY A 136 1.95 -10.88 9.61
N PHE A 137 2.66 -11.08 8.51
CA PHE A 137 2.31 -10.47 7.24
C PHE A 137 2.71 -11.40 6.10
N PHE A 138 1.99 -11.30 4.97
CA PHE A 138 2.37 -11.99 3.76
C PHE A 138 2.08 -11.12 2.53
N PHE A 139 2.72 -11.50 1.43
CA PHE A 139 2.50 -10.90 0.12
C PHE A 139 2.19 -11.98 -0.91
N GLU A 140 1.30 -11.66 -1.85
CA GLU A 140 0.97 -12.52 -3.00
C GLU A 140 1.12 -11.73 -4.30
N LEU A 141 1.98 -12.24 -5.18
CA LEU A 141 2.23 -11.65 -6.49
C LEU A 141 1.38 -12.36 -7.55
N PHE A 142 0.57 -11.58 -8.25
CA PHE A 142 -0.17 -11.97 -9.43
C PHE A 142 0.61 -11.54 -10.67
N GLN A 143 0.87 -12.52 -11.55
CA GLN A 143 1.38 -12.31 -12.90
C GLN A 143 0.38 -11.46 -13.71
N PRO A 144 0.75 -10.98 -14.93
CA PRO A 144 -0.17 -10.17 -15.73
C PRO A 144 -1.55 -10.82 -15.81
N LEU A 145 -2.56 -10.13 -15.26
CA LEU A 145 -3.89 -10.69 -15.08
C LEU A 145 -4.52 -10.97 -16.45
N LYS A 146 -5.00 -12.19 -16.64
CA LYS A 146 -5.69 -12.59 -17.87
C LYS A 146 -7.13 -12.08 -17.86
N ALA A 147 -7.71 -11.94 -19.05
CA ALA A 147 -9.07 -11.42 -19.22
C ALA A 147 -10.15 -12.26 -18.51
N ASP A 148 -9.94 -13.56 -18.33
CA ASP A 148 -10.81 -14.49 -17.61
C ASP A 148 -10.66 -14.43 -16.08
N GLN A 149 -9.60 -13.79 -15.59
CA GLN A 149 -9.32 -13.59 -14.16
C GLN A 149 -9.85 -12.24 -13.64
N VAL A 150 -10.34 -11.37 -14.54
CA VAL A 150 -10.75 -10.01 -14.23
C VAL A 150 -12.23 -9.82 -14.56
N PRO A 151 -13.05 -9.28 -13.64
CA PRO A 151 -14.43 -8.93 -13.95
C PRO A 151 -14.52 -7.96 -15.13
N ASP A 152 -15.56 -8.07 -15.96
CA ASP A 152 -15.71 -7.22 -17.16
C ASP A 152 -15.59 -5.72 -16.87
N ALA A 153 -16.18 -5.26 -15.77
CA ALA A 153 -16.11 -3.88 -15.32
C ALA A 153 -14.69 -3.37 -14.99
N LEU A 154 -13.75 -4.28 -14.73
CA LEU A 154 -12.37 -3.96 -14.34
C LEU A 154 -11.34 -4.31 -15.42
N LYS A 155 -11.73 -4.87 -16.58
CA LYS A 155 -10.78 -5.27 -17.64
C LYS A 155 -9.85 -4.12 -18.04
N ASN A 156 -10.40 -2.94 -18.29
CA ASN A 156 -9.62 -1.75 -18.62
C ASN A 156 -8.66 -1.31 -17.50
N LYS A 157 -8.95 -1.65 -16.23
CA LYS A 157 -8.18 -1.27 -15.04
C LYS A 157 -7.17 -2.34 -14.58
N LEU A 158 -7.33 -3.62 -14.94
CA LEU A 158 -6.51 -4.72 -14.40
C LEU A 158 -5.94 -5.69 -15.45
N GLU A 159 -6.58 -5.86 -16.60
CA GLU A 159 -6.11 -6.81 -17.62
C GLU A 159 -4.69 -6.47 -18.10
N GLY A 160 -3.82 -7.48 -18.14
CA GLY A 160 -2.42 -7.37 -18.52
C GLY A 160 -1.52 -6.68 -17.49
N ARG A 161 -2.04 -6.31 -16.31
CA ARG A 161 -1.27 -5.67 -15.24
C ARG A 161 -0.84 -6.70 -14.21
N MET A 162 0.33 -6.49 -13.59
CA MET A 162 0.76 -7.30 -12.44
C MET A 162 0.33 -6.62 -11.15
N LEU A 163 0.01 -7.43 -10.15
CA LEU A 163 -0.51 -6.97 -8.88
C LEU A 163 0.21 -7.68 -7.74
N LEU A 164 0.78 -6.92 -6.80
CA LEU A 164 1.30 -7.45 -5.55
C LEU A 164 0.34 -7.02 -4.43
N LEU A 165 -0.25 -7.97 -3.73
CA LEU A 165 -1.11 -7.70 -2.57
C LEU A 165 -0.37 -8.04 -1.28
N GLY A 166 -0.43 -7.15 -0.29
CA GLY A 166 0.14 -7.35 1.05
C GLY A 166 -0.94 -7.27 2.12
N PHE A 167 -0.88 -8.18 3.10
CA PHE A 167 -1.83 -8.25 4.21
C PHE A 167 -1.12 -8.39 5.56
N ASN A 168 -1.72 -7.84 6.62
CA ASN A 168 -1.25 -7.96 8.02
C ASN A 168 -1.66 -9.27 8.72
N VAL A 169 -1.73 -10.38 7.97
CA VAL A 169 -1.96 -11.72 8.53
C VAL A 169 -0.80 -12.64 8.19
N LYS A 170 -0.62 -13.72 8.95
CA LYS A 170 0.55 -14.60 8.83
C LYS A 170 0.70 -15.24 7.45
N ASP A 171 -0.41 -15.65 6.86
CA ASP A 171 -0.45 -16.37 5.60
C ASP A 171 -1.83 -16.25 4.93
N LYS A 172 -1.94 -16.78 3.71
CA LYS A 172 -3.17 -16.75 2.93
C LYS A 172 -4.33 -17.47 3.61
N GLN A 173 -4.05 -18.53 4.38
CA GLN A 173 -5.05 -19.32 5.11
C GLN A 173 -5.64 -18.55 6.28
N SER A 174 -4.92 -17.54 6.77
CA SER A 174 -5.37 -16.64 7.84
C SER A 174 -6.30 -15.53 7.34
N LEU A 175 -6.56 -15.41 6.03
CA LEU A 175 -7.49 -14.42 5.50
C LEU A 175 -8.95 -14.80 5.78
N PRO A 176 -9.82 -13.83 6.13
CA PRO A 176 -11.27 -14.06 6.26
C PRO A 176 -11.99 -14.12 4.89
N PHE A 177 -11.24 -14.14 3.79
CA PHE A 177 -11.77 -14.08 2.42
C PHE A 177 -11.48 -15.38 1.68
N LYS A 178 -12.27 -15.70 0.65
CA LYS A 178 -12.05 -16.91 -0.17
C LYS A 178 -10.74 -16.85 -0.95
N SER A 179 -10.33 -15.63 -1.31
CA SER A 179 -9.04 -15.36 -1.93
C SER A 179 -8.54 -13.97 -1.52
N SER A 180 -7.24 -13.76 -1.60
CA SER A 180 -6.60 -12.45 -1.43
C SER A 180 -7.04 -11.43 -2.47
N LEU A 181 -7.38 -11.88 -3.69
CA LEU A 181 -7.85 -11.01 -4.78
C LEU A 181 -9.28 -10.51 -4.55
N GLN A 182 -10.13 -11.28 -3.87
CA GLN A 182 -11.54 -10.95 -3.63
C GLN A 182 -11.74 -9.55 -3.03
N PRO A 183 -11.17 -9.20 -1.85
CA PRO A 183 -11.41 -7.89 -1.25
C PRO A 183 -10.84 -6.73 -2.09
N PHE A 184 -9.77 -6.97 -2.85
CA PHE A 184 -9.19 -5.97 -3.74
C PHE A 184 -10.12 -5.66 -4.93
N VAL A 185 -10.69 -6.69 -5.55
CA VAL A 185 -11.66 -6.54 -6.64
C VAL A 185 -12.93 -5.84 -6.14
N GLU A 186 -13.45 -6.25 -4.99
CA GLU A 186 -14.63 -5.61 -4.38
C GLU A 186 -14.38 -4.14 -4.05
N TRP A 187 -13.18 -3.77 -3.62
CA TRP A 187 -12.78 -2.38 -3.44
C TRP A 187 -12.73 -1.64 -4.77
N MET A 188 -12.03 -2.16 -5.78
CA MET A 188 -11.89 -1.53 -7.11
C MET A 188 -13.20 -1.27 -7.84
N LEU A 189 -14.24 -2.07 -7.58
CA LEU A 189 -15.59 -1.86 -8.12
C LEU A 189 -16.34 -0.68 -7.48
N LYS A 190 -15.90 -0.23 -6.30
CA LYS A 190 -16.50 0.90 -5.56
C LYS A 190 -15.79 2.23 -5.82
N VAL A 191 -14.61 2.24 -6.44
CA VAL A 191 -13.75 3.44 -6.68
C VAL A 191 -13.67 3.87 -8.13
#